data_AF-A0A257N1V0-F1
#
_entry.id   AF-A0A257N1V0-F1
#
_cell.length_a   1.000
_cell.length_b   1.000
_cell.length_c   1.000
_cell.angle_alpha   90.00
_cell.angle_beta   90.00
_cell.angle_gamma   90.00
#
_symmetry.space_group_name_H-M   'P 1'
#
loop_
_entity.id
_entity.type
_entity.pdbx_description
1 polymer ?
#
loop_
_entity_poly.entity_id
_entity_poly.type
_entity_poly.pdbx_seq_one_letter_code
_entity_poly.pdbx_strand_id
1 'polypeptide(L)'
;MKQNKIQAIFYCCALLLGLISSNVCALESDSEQPITIDSNTATYDDATATSIYTGNVISVQGSIRVNSDKLVVYFVDGDAEKLVVKR
;
A
#
# COMPACT_ATOMS: atom_id res chain seq x y z
N MET A 1 -21.38 -7.05 -52.24
CA MET A 1 -20.40 -5.99 -51.88
C MET A 1 -20.74 -5.18 -50.62
N LYS A 2 -22.01 -5.15 -50.12
CA LYS A 2 -22.39 -4.42 -48.89
C LYS A 2 -22.08 -5.16 -47.57
N GLN A 3 -22.29 -6.48 -47.49
CA GLN A 3 -22.01 -7.29 -46.28
C GLN A 3 -20.55 -7.21 -45.81
N ASN A 4 -19.59 -7.30 -46.73
CA ASN A 4 -18.15 -7.30 -46.41
C ASN A 4 -17.67 -5.97 -45.82
N LYS A 5 -18.35 -4.86 -46.13
CA LYS A 5 -18.02 -3.53 -45.58
C LYS A 5 -18.41 -3.42 -44.11
N ILE A 6 -19.54 -4.01 -43.71
CA ILE A 6 -20.02 -4.00 -42.31
C ILE A 6 -19.10 -4.88 -41.45
N GLN A 7 -18.70 -6.05 -41.94
CA GLN A 7 -17.74 -6.91 -41.26
C GLN A 7 -16.37 -6.22 -41.12
N ALA A 8 -15.90 -5.53 -42.17
CA ALA A 8 -14.67 -4.76 -42.10
C ALA A 8 -14.73 -3.63 -41.06
N ILE A 9 -15.87 -2.93 -40.94
CA ILE A 9 -16.08 -1.93 -39.89
C ILE A 9 -16.04 -2.58 -38.51
N PHE A 10 -16.68 -3.73 -38.34
CA PHE A 10 -16.68 -4.47 -37.07
C PHE A 10 -15.27 -4.91 -36.66
N TYR A 11 -14.47 -5.42 -37.59
CA TYR A 11 -13.07 -5.79 -37.36
C TYR A 11 -12.18 -4.56 -37.07
N CYS A 12 -12.40 -3.44 -37.76
CA CYS A 12 -11.72 -2.18 -37.46
C CYS A 12 -12.05 -1.66 -36.07
N CYS A 13 -13.32 -1.68 -35.66
CA CYS A 13 -13.72 -1.27 -34.32
C CYS A 13 -13.10 -2.17 -33.24
N ALA A 14 -13.11 -3.49 -33.45
CA ALA A 14 -12.49 -4.45 -32.54
C ALA A 14 -10.96 -4.24 -32.40
N LEU A 15 -10.27 -3.92 -33.50
CA LEU A 15 -8.85 -3.59 -33.48
C LEU A 15 -8.57 -2.29 -32.72
N LEU A 16 -9.42 -1.27 -32.88
CA LEU A 16 -9.30 0.01 -32.18
C LEU A 16 -9.51 -0.12 -30.66
N LEU A 17 -10.43 -1.00 -30.24
CA LEU A 17 -10.72 -1.30 -28.84
C LEU A 17 -9.55 -2.03 -28.14
N GLY A 18 -8.75 -2.82 -28.86
CA GLY A 18 -7.55 -3.46 -28.31
C GLY A 18 -6.41 -2.48 -28.02
N LEU A 19 -6.31 -1.41 -28.82
CA LEU A 19 -5.23 -0.41 -28.76
C LEU A 19 -5.37 0.58 -27.58
N ILE A 20 -6.54 0.66 -26.95
CA ILE A 20 -6.80 1.55 -25.80
C ILE A 20 -6.58 0.87 -24.44
N SER A 21 -6.01 -0.33 -24.43
CA SER A 21 -5.67 -1.07 -23.20
C SER A 21 -4.43 -0.47 -22.54
N SER A 22 -4.55 0.69 -21.89
CA SER A 22 -3.49 1.24 -21.06
C SER A 22 -3.38 0.44 -19.76
N ASN A 23 -2.18 -0.06 -19.46
CA ASN A 23 -1.88 -0.64 -18.16
C ASN A 23 -1.95 0.50 -17.12
N VAL A 24 -2.96 0.46 -16.24
CA VAL A 24 -3.01 1.36 -15.10
C VAL A 24 -2.00 0.85 -14.07
N CYS A 25 -0.85 1.51 -13.96
CA CYS A 25 0.06 1.25 -12.85
C CYS A 25 -0.55 1.90 -11.61
N ALA A 26 -1.20 1.09 -10.76
CA ALA A 26 -1.51 1.53 -9.42
C ALA A 26 -0.19 1.68 -8.66
N LEU A 27 0.08 2.86 -8.12
CA LEU A 27 1.34 3.13 -7.44
C LEU A 27 1.20 2.75 -5.95
N GLU A 28 1.95 1.74 -5.51
CA GLU A 28 2.06 1.33 -4.09
C GLU A 28 3.06 2.21 -3.30
N SER A 29 3.17 3.49 -3.67
CA SER A 29 4.23 4.39 -3.17
C SER A 29 4.22 4.60 -1.67
N ASP A 30 3.09 4.37 -1.00
CA ASP A 30 2.99 4.50 0.45
C ASP A 30 3.97 3.57 1.16
N SER A 31 4.16 2.34 0.69
CA SER A 31 5.09 1.38 1.31
C SER A 31 6.56 1.85 1.28
N GLU A 32 6.91 2.69 0.31
CA GLU A 32 8.24 3.29 0.15
C GLU A 32 8.42 4.56 0.99
N GLN A 33 7.32 5.10 1.56
CA GLN A 33 7.40 6.28 2.41
C GLN A 33 7.90 5.93 3.83
N PRO A 34 8.59 6.87 4.51
CA PRO A 34 8.98 6.69 5.90
C PRO A 34 7.78 6.49 6.82
N ILE A 35 7.94 5.66 7.85
CA ILE A 35 6.95 5.45 8.90
C ILE A 35 7.23 6.44 10.04
N THR A 36 6.21 7.22 10.44
CA THR A 36 6.23 8.04 11.64
C THR A 36 5.25 7.50 12.68
N ILE A 37 5.64 7.55 13.95
CA ILE A 37 4.84 7.03 15.07
C ILE A 37 4.87 8.05 16.22
N ASP A 38 3.70 8.58 16.57
CA ASP A 38 3.48 9.37 17.78
C ASP A 38 2.73 8.55 18.83
N SER A 39 3.10 8.69 20.10
CA SER A 39 2.46 7.98 21.21
C SER A 39 2.79 8.62 22.56
N ASN A 40 2.08 8.23 23.62
CA ASN A 40 2.40 8.63 24.98
C ASN A 40 3.66 7.94 25.52
N THR A 41 3.90 6.69 25.14
CA THR A 41 5.05 5.92 25.63
C THR A 41 5.56 4.97 24.56
N ALA A 42 6.88 4.88 24.46
CA ALA A 42 7.60 3.93 23.62
C ALA A 42 8.60 3.13 24.46
N THR A 43 8.73 1.83 24.19
CA THR A 43 9.73 0.95 24.82
C THR A 43 10.32 0.04 23.76
N TYR A 44 11.64 -0.09 23.75
CA TYR A 44 12.35 -1.04 22.88
C TYR A 44 12.82 -2.23 23.71
N ASP A 45 12.61 -3.44 23.18
CA ASP A 45 13.11 -4.69 23.74
C ASP A 45 14.18 -5.27 22.81
N ASP A 46 15.43 -5.21 23.26
CA ASP A 46 16.60 -5.72 22.54
C ASP A 46 16.53 -7.24 22.33
N ALA A 47 15.95 -7.98 23.29
CA ALA A 47 15.94 -9.45 23.24
C ALA A 47 14.98 -9.97 22.16
N THR A 48 13.91 -9.22 21.89
CA THR A 48 12.91 -9.55 20.88
C THR A 48 12.98 -8.67 19.63
N ALA A 49 13.95 -7.75 19.56
CA ALA A 49 14.08 -6.74 18.50
C ALA A 49 12.74 -6.07 18.18
N THR A 50 12.02 -5.62 19.21
CA THR A 50 10.65 -5.12 19.09
C THR A 50 10.47 -3.77 19.78
N SER A 51 9.83 -2.81 19.12
CA SER A 51 9.36 -1.55 19.72
C SER A 51 7.88 -1.64 20.05
N ILE A 52 7.50 -1.23 21.26
CA ILE A 52 6.13 -1.18 21.73
C ILE A 52 5.75 0.28 22.01
N TYR A 53 4.73 0.76 21.33
CA TYR A 53 4.14 2.10 21.50
C TYR A 53 2.76 1.97 22.13
N THR A 54 2.44 2.82 23.10
CA THR A 54 1.16 2.78 23.83
C THR A 54 0.63 4.16 24.16
N GLY A 55 -0.70 4.26 24.20
CA GLY A 55 -1.44 5.48 24.52
C GLY A 55 -1.48 6.45 23.34
N ASN A 56 -2.69 6.78 22.87
CA ASN A 56 -2.97 7.70 21.77
C ASN A 56 -2.00 7.51 20.59
N VAL A 57 -1.81 6.26 20.16
CA VAL A 57 -0.82 5.92 19.14
C VAL A 57 -1.34 6.32 17.78
N ILE A 58 -0.54 7.08 17.04
CA ILE A 58 -0.81 7.52 15.68
C ILE A 58 0.37 7.14 14.81
N SER A 59 0.16 6.26 13.84
CA SER A 59 1.19 5.88 12.86
C SER A 59 0.81 6.36 11.45
N VAL A 60 1.76 6.93 10.72
CA VAL A 60 1.57 7.43 9.35
C VAL A 60 2.65 6.88 8.42
N GLN A 61 2.22 6.45 7.22
CA GLN A 61 3.10 6.03 6.15
C GLN A 61 2.52 6.48 4.81
N GLY A 62 3.09 7.52 4.21
CA GLY A 62 2.52 8.15 3.02
C GLY A 62 1.10 8.66 3.27
N SER A 63 0.13 8.16 2.49
CA SER A 63 -1.29 8.48 2.68
C SER A 63 -1.99 7.66 3.78
N ILE A 64 -1.35 6.59 4.27
CA ILE A 64 -1.91 5.70 5.29
C ILE A 64 -1.78 6.34 6.68
N ARG A 65 -2.88 6.38 7.43
CA ARG A 65 -2.91 6.81 8.84
C ARG A 65 -3.70 5.83 9.69
N VAL A 66 -3.12 5.41 10.81
CA VAL A 66 -3.75 4.49 11.76
C VAL A 66 -3.69 5.07 13.17
N ASN A 67 -4.84 5.04 13.86
CA ASN A 67 -4.93 5.40 15.29
C ASN A 67 -5.18 4.12 16.10
N SER A 68 -4.51 3.97 17.25
CA SER A 68 -4.62 2.78 18.10
C SER A 68 -4.24 3.05 19.55
N ASP A 69 -4.60 2.12 20.43
CA ASP A 69 -4.17 2.15 21.84
C ASP A 69 -2.75 1.58 22.01
N LYS A 70 -2.36 0.64 21.15
CA LYS A 70 -1.04 0.02 21.15
C LYS A 70 -0.59 -0.38 19.74
N LEU A 71 0.70 -0.15 19.47
CA LEU A 71 1.39 -0.62 18.27
C LEU A 71 2.65 -1.38 18.65
N VAL A 72 2.90 -2.50 17.98
CA VAL A 72 4.11 -3.32 18.14
C VAL A 72 4.83 -3.39 16.80
N VAL A 73 6.09 -2.97 16.76
CA VAL A 73 6.93 -2.98 15.55
C VAL A 73 8.04 -4.00 15.74
N TYR A 74 8.12 -4.96 14.83
CA TYR A 74 9.15 -5.99 14.81
C TYR A 74 10.24 -5.61 13.81
N PHE A 75 11.49 -5.72 14.24
CA PHE A 75 12.65 -5.40 13.41
C PHE A 75 13.39 -6.68 13.01
N VAL A 76 13.84 -6.74 11.76
CA VAL A 76 14.77 -7.75 11.26
C VAL A 76 15.92 -7.02 10.59
N ASP A 77 17.15 -7.37 10.98
CA ASP A 77 18.39 -6.71 10.52
C ASP A 77 18.42 -5.18 10.72
N GLY A 78 17.63 -4.66 11.67
CA GLY A 78 17.51 -3.24 11.98
C GLY A 78 16.39 -2.53 11.21
N ASP A 79 15.75 -3.20 10.26
CA ASP A 79 14.64 -2.66 9.47
C ASP A 79 13.28 -3.11 10.01
N ALA A 80 12.29 -2.21 9.99
CA ALA A 80 10.93 -2.53 10.45
C ALA A 80 10.24 -3.45 9.44
N GLU A 81 10.08 -4.73 9.79
CA GLU A 81 9.47 -5.73 8.91
C GLU A 81 7.95 -5.82 9.11
N LYS A 82 7.49 -5.67 10.36
CA LYS A 82 6.09 -5.93 10.71
C LYS A 82 5.54 -4.99 11.75
N LEU A 83 4.33 -4.49 11.49
CA LEU A 83 3.55 -3.65 12.40
C LEU A 83 2.29 -4.41 12.83
N VAL A 84 2.09 -4.53 14.15
CA VAL A 84 0.91 -5.17 14.74
C VAL A 84 0.18 -4.17 15.63
N VAL A 85 -0.99 -3.77 15.17
CA VAL A 85 -1.88 -2.86 15.88
C VAL A 85 -2.74 -3.65 16.88
N LYS A 86 -2.88 -3.12 18.09
CA LYS A 86 -3.78 -3.63 19.13
C LYS A 86 -4.70 -2.51 19.61
N ARG A 87 -5.98 -2.85 19.78
CA ARG A 87 -6.92 -2.06 20.60
C ARG A 87 -6.69 -2.38 22.07
#